data_AF-A0A958AFZ3-F1
#
_entry.id   AF-A0A958AFZ3-F1
#
_cell.length_a   1.000
_cell.length_b   1.000
_cell.length_c   1.000
_cell.angle_alpha   90.00
_cell.angle_beta   90.00
_cell.angle_gamma   90.00
#
_symmetry.space_group_name_H-M   'P 1'
#
loop_
_entity.id
_entity.type
_entity.pdbx_description
1 polymer ?
#
loop_
_entity_poly.entity_id
_entity_poly.type
_entity_poly.pdbx_seq_one_letter_code
_entity_poly.pdbx_strand_id
1 'polypeptide(L)'
;MKKSILIITLFLLALSLTPALAQVPEGEEYVVQAGDWLSKIADKYYGSSQTFQVIIDATNAKAAEDDSFTVIDNPDLVVPGQKLWIPAVGEGQTEGATPSETVPAAPAADFGEAWESVDCELLEVAPEISPMADCGYVTVPENRATGSDTTIKLAVVRVRTDAASPGTPVVLAIGGPGGNGLIRTTSIGLLTPLAPIIADHDFVFFSQRGTEHAVPHLRCPGYTQAPIEAALSGASDEERQAQLVAAMQACVDQAVGEGVDLSAYNTNENAADVDSIRQALGYDQIVLYGQSYGTQLAQFVMRNHPEILESVILDGILAATATKEADYFDKRDSWLRVFAACAA
;
A
#
# COMPACT_ATOMS: atom_id res chain seq x y z
N MET A 1 -65.31 -4.78 44.87
CA MET A 1 -64.37 -5.18 43.80
C MET A 1 -63.14 -4.28 43.93
N LYS A 2 -62.04 -4.82 44.48
CA LYS A 2 -60.82 -4.07 44.83
C LYS A 2 -59.93 -3.92 43.59
N LYS A 3 -59.48 -2.69 43.30
CA LYS A 3 -58.51 -2.38 42.25
C LYS A 3 -57.11 -2.74 42.77
N SER A 4 -56.42 -3.65 42.10
CA SER A 4 -55.01 -3.95 42.35
C SER A 4 -54.13 -3.01 41.53
N ILE A 5 -53.26 -2.27 42.22
CA ILE A 5 -52.19 -1.44 41.65
C ILE A 5 -50.95 -2.34 41.56
N LEU A 6 -50.43 -2.52 40.35
CA LEU A 6 -49.19 -3.26 40.08
C LEU A 6 -48.03 -2.25 40.16
N ILE A 7 -47.21 -2.35 41.21
CA ILE A 7 -45.95 -1.61 41.36
C ILE A 7 -44.85 -2.49 40.77
N ILE A 8 -44.26 -2.06 39.65
CA ILE A 8 -43.09 -2.71 39.04
C ILE A 8 -41.85 -2.06 39.67
N THR A 9 -41.17 -2.81 40.53
CA THR A 9 -39.90 -2.41 41.14
C THR A 9 -38.77 -2.75 40.17
N LEU A 10 -38.16 -1.72 39.56
CA LEU A 10 -37.00 -1.86 38.69
C LEU A 10 -35.75 -2.09 39.55
N PHE A 11 -35.20 -3.31 39.53
CA PHE A 11 -33.88 -3.60 40.11
C PHE A 11 -32.81 -3.16 39.09
N LEU A 12 -32.16 -2.02 39.33
CA LEU A 12 -30.91 -1.67 38.65
C LEU A 12 -29.79 -2.53 39.24
N LEU A 13 -29.33 -3.51 38.47
CA LEU A 13 -28.09 -4.23 38.74
C LEU A 13 -26.92 -3.32 38.30
N ALA A 14 -26.24 -2.70 39.26
CA ALA A 14 -24.99 -1.99 38.98
C ALA A 14 -23.88 -3.03 38.73
N LEU A 15 -23.57 -3.31 37.46
CA LEU A 15 -22.30 -3.97 37.12
C LEU A 15 -21.19 -2.95 37.35
N SER A 16 -20.44 -3.12 38.43
CA SER A 16 -19.12 -2.49 38.57
C SER A 16 -18.18 -3.18 37.57
N LEU A 17 -17.97 -2.56 36.41
CA LEU A 17 -16.84 -2.86 35.54
C LEU A 17 -15.58 -2.32 36.22
N THR A 18 -14.92 -3.15 37.02
CA THR A 18 -13.49 -2.96 37.28
C THR A 18 -12.77 -3.32 35.98
N PRO A 19 -12.02 -2.39 35.35
CA PRO A 19 -11.15 -2.78 34.24
C PRO A 19 -10.16 -3.82 34.79
N ALA A 20 -10.13 -5.01 34.19
CA ALA A 20 -9.04 -5.93 34.42
C ALA A 20 -7.77 -5.24 33.89
N LEU A 21 -6.83 -4.92 34.77
CA LEU A 21 -5.49 -4.53 34.33
C LEU A 21 -4.95 -5.69 33.51
N ALA A 22 -4.61 -5.43 32.24
CA ALA A 22 -3.95 -6.40 31.39
C ALA A 22 -2.64 -6.80 32.08
N GLN A 23 -2.54 -8.05 32.51
CA GLN A 23 -1.36 -8.55 33.20
C GLN A 23 -0.18 -8.54 32.22
N VAL A 24 0.95 -7.97 32.63
CA VAL A 24 2.16 -7.95 31.78
C VAL A 24 2.59 -9.40 31.49
N PRO A 25 2.72 -9.80 30.21
CA PRO A 25 3.16 -11.13 29.84
C PRO A 25 4.55 -11.45 30.41
N GLU A 26 4.83 -12.72 30.71
CA GLU A 26 6.20 -13.14 31.05
C GLU A 26 7.14 -12.82 29.89
N GLY A 27 8.40 -12.47 30.19
CA GLY A 27 9.34 -11.98 29.20
C GLY A 27 10.71 -11.65 29.79
N GLU A 28 11.58 -11.11 28.97
CA GLU A 28 12.91 -10.65 29.36
C GLU A 28 13.12 -9.15 29.11
N GLU A 29 13.97 -8.55 29.93
CA GLU A 29 14.41 -7.16 29.75
C GLU A 29 15.48 -7.10 28.66
N TYR A 30 15.28 -6.20 27.69
CA TYR A 30 16.29 -5.86 26.69
C TYR A 30 16.69 -4.39 26.84
N VAL A 31 17.99 -4.12 26.86
CA VAL A 31 18.52 -2.75 26.86
C VAL A 31 18.92 -2.37 25.45
N VAL A 32 18.29 -1.34 24.88
CA VAL A 32 18.54 -0.85 23.53
C VAL A 32 20.02 -0.49 23.34
N GLN A 33 20.63 -0.96 22.26
CA GLN A 33 22.01 -0.65 21.89
C GLN A 33 22.07 0.36 20.74
N ALA A 34 23.25 0.95 20.53
CA ALA A 34 23.46 1.83 19.38
C ALA A 34 23.23 1.09 18.05
N GLY A 35 22.36 1.65 17.19
CA GLY A 35 22.00 1.06 15.90
C GLY A 35 20.88 0.01 15.98
N ASP A 36 20.15 -0.05 17.09
CA ASP A 36 18.91 -0.81 17.19
C ASP A 36 17.69 0.04 16.79
N TRP A 37 16.69 -0.63 16.23
CA TRP A 37 15.34 -0.12 16.02
C TRP A 37 14.37 -1.29 16.22
N LEU A 38 13.10 -1.00 16.52
CA LEU A 38 12.16 -2.02 17.03
C LEU A 38 11.96 -3.21 16.09
N SER A 39 11.87 -2.99 14.77
CA SER A 39 11.68 -4.08 13.81
C SER A 39 12.90 -5.00 13.68
N LYS A 40 14.12 -4.48 13.87
CA LYS A 40 15.34 -5.31 13.96
C LYS A 40 15.38 -6.15 15.23
N ILE A 41 14.90 -5.59 16.35
CA ILE A 41 14.79 -6.35 17.61
C ILE A 41 13.70 -7.42 17.47
N ALA A 42 12.55 -7.10 16.88
CA ALA A 42 11.48 -8.04 16.63
C ALA A 42 11.91 -9.21 15.73
N ASP A 43 12.66 -8.92 14.66
CA ASP A 43 13.23 -9.95 13.79
C ASP A 43 14.18 -10.88 14.56
N LYS A 44 15.03 -10.31 15.42
CA LYS A 44 15.95 -11.08 16.27
C LYS A 44 15.22 -12.02 17.25
N TYR A 45 14.12 -11.59 17.85
CA TYR A 45 13.44 -12.34 18.92
C TYR A 45 12.30 -13.22 18.43
N TYR A 46 11.66 -12.86 17.32
CA TYR A 46 10.47 -13.54 16.80
C TYR A 46 10.62 -14.04 15.37
N GLY A 47 11.76 -13.80 14.71
CA GLY A 47 11.97 -14.16 13.30
C GLY A 47 11.09 -13.38 12.32
N SER A 48 10.47 -12.28 12.78
CA SER A 48 9.64 -11.42 11.96
C SER A 48 9.77 -9.96 12.40
N SER A 49 10.25 -9.12 11.49
CA SER A 49 10.35 -7.68 11.69
C SER A 49 9.00 -6.99 11.87
N GLN A 50 7.89 -7.63 11.46
CA GLN A 50 6.53 -7.10 11.56
C GLN A 50 5.95 -7.21 12.98
N THR A 51 6.54 -8.05 13.83
CA THR A 51 6.04 -8.33 15.19
C THR A 51 6.47 -7.28 16.22
N PHE A 52 7.06 -6.16 15.79
CA PHE A 52 7.60 -5.14 16.69
C PHE A 52 6.54 -4.48 17.57
N GLN A 53 5.27 -4.47 17.12
CA GLN A 53 4.15 -3.96 17.92
C GLN A 53 4.00 -4.69 19.25
N VAL A 54 4.30 -6.00 19.29
CA VAL A 54 4.25 -6.80 20.52
C VAL A 54 5.23 -6.28 21.57
N ILE A 55 6.40 -5.79 21.14
CA ILE A 55 7.40 -5.19 22.04
C ILE A 55 6.89 -3.86 22.59
N ILE A 56 6.20 -3.05 21.77
CA ILE A 56 5.63 -1.76 22.16
C ILE A 56 4.57 -1.96 23.23
N ASP A 57 3.59 -2.81 22.95
CA ASP A 57 2.46 -3.04 23.85
C ASP A 57 2.93 -3.60 25.19
N ALA A 58 3.86 -4.56 25.15
CA ALA A 58 4.43 -5.18 26.33
C ALA A 58 5.30 -4.21 27.15
N THR A 59 6.10 -3.37 26.49
CA THR A 59 6.90 -2.33 27.15
C THR A 59 6.02 -1.25 27.79
N ASN A 60 4.94 -0.85 27.13
CA ASN A 60 4.01 0.15 27.65
C ASN A 60 3.20 -0.40 28.82
N ALA A 61 2.79 -1.67 28.76
CA ALA A 61 2.17 -2.35 29.90
C ALA A 61 3.16 -2.46 31.09
N LYS A 62 4.44 -2.78 30.82
CA LYS A 62 5.49 -2.84 31.84
C LYS A 62 5.76 -1.46 32.48
N ALA A 63 5.75 -0.40 31.69
CA ALA A 63 5.93 0.98 32.16
C ALA A 63 4.79 1.46 33.07
N ALA A 64 3.61 0.83 33.01
CA ALA A 64 2.52 1.11 33.96
C ALA A 64 2.74 0.46 35.34
N GLU A 65 3.63 -0.52 35.45
CA GLU A 65 3.94 -1.25 36.69
C GLU A 65 5.34 -0.92 37.25
N ASP A 66 6.30 -0.57 36.39
CA ASP A 66 7.70 -0.35 36.70
C ASP A 66 8.23 0.91 35.99
N ASP A 67 8.47 1.96 36.77
CA ASP A 67 8.96 3.27 36.31
C ASP A 67 10.37 3.23 35.67
N SER A 68 11.07 2.10 35.71
CA SER A 68 12.33 1.94 34.97
C SER A 68 12.14 1.69 33.47
N PHE A 69 10.91 1.39 33.03
CA PHE A 69 10.52 1.32 31.62
C PHE A 69 9.88 2.64 31.19
N THR A 70 10.15 3.06 29.96
CA THR A 70 9.57 4.30 29.39
C THR A 70 8.55 3.93 28.32
N VAL A 71 7.38 4.58 28.38
CA VAL A 71 6.34 4.45 27.36
C VAL A 71 6.91 4.81 25.98
N ILE A 72 6.67 3.95 25.01
CA ILE A 72 7.02 4.15 23.62
C ILE A 72 5.82 4.79 22.92
N ASP A 73 5.83 6.12 22.86
CA ASP A 73 4.82 6.90 22.14
C ASP A 73 5.17 7.06 20.64
N ASN A 74 6.46 6.95 20.31
CA ASN A 74 6.95 6.97 18.94
C ASN A 74 7.86 5.75 18.69
N PRO A 75 7.43 4.78 17.85
CA PRO A 75 8.20 3.57 17.59
C PRO A 75 9.52 3.81 16.85
N ASP A 76 9.68 4.96 16.19
CA ASP A 76 10.90 5.32 15.45
C ASP A 76 12.00 5.91 16.36
N LEU A 77 11.72 6.12 17.65
CA LEU A 77 12.60 6.84 18.58
C LEU A 77 12.98 6.03 19.82
N VAL A 78 13.40 4.79 19.65
CA VAL A 78 14.08 4.05 20.73
C VAL A 78 15.52 4.51 20.88
N VAL A 79 15.97 4.75 22.11
CA VAL A 79 17.30 5.31 22.39
C VAL A 79 18.20 4.32 23.13
N PRO A 80 19.52 4.31 22.87
CA PRO A 80 20.45 3.44 23.60
C PRO A 80 20.34 3.61 25.12
N GLY A 81 20.25 2.49 25.84
CA GLY A 81 20.04 2.46 27.29
C GLY A 81 18.57 2.40 27.71
N GLN A 82 17.61 2.60 26.80
CA GLN A 82 16.19 2.39 27.08
C GLN A 82 15.92 0.90 27.32
N LYS A 83 15.09 0.60 28.33
CA LYS A 83 14.62 -0.76 28.60
C LYS A 83 13.37 -1.08 27.81
N LEU A 84 13.37 -2.23 27.16
CA LEU A 84 12.23 -2.83 26.48
C LEU A 84 11.85 -4.12 27.18
N TRP A 85 10.56 -4.42 27.24
CA TRP A 85 10.07 -5.71 27.70
C TRP A 85 9.81 -6.60 26.47
N ILE A 86 10.58 -7.68 26.34
CA ILE A 86 10.46 -8.65 25.25
C ILE A 86 9.64 -9.83 25.78
N PRO A 87 8.32 -9.91 25.49
CA PRO A 87 7.51 -11.00 25.97
C PRO A 87 8.00 -12.35 25.43
N ALA A 88 8.01 -13.36 26.30
CA ALA A 88 8.35 -14.72 25.94
C ALA A 88 7.28 -15.27 25.00
N VAL A 89 7.72 -15.95 23.94
CA VAL A 89 6.82 -16.70 23.07
C VAL A 89 6.34 -17.91 23.87
N GLY A 90 5.07 -17.92 24.29
CA GLY A 90 4.50 -19.11 24.92
C GLY A 90 4.59 -20.30 23.97
N GLU A 91 4.97 -21.48 24.48
CA GLU A 91 4.83 -22.78 23.80
C GLU A 91 3.33 -23.05 23.55
N GLY A 92 2.79 -22.38 22.54
CA GLY A 92 1.35 -22.23 22.30
C GLY A 92 0.96 -21.03 21.41
N GLN A 93 1.91 -20.21 20.96
CA GLN A 93 1.67 -19.22 19.89
C GLN A 93 2.40 -19.52 18.57
N THR A 94 3.02 -20.70 18.48
CA THR A 94 3.31 -21.36 17.21
C THR A 94 2.35 -22.55 17.07
N GLU A 95 1.50 -22.49 16.04
CA GLU A 95 0.48 -23.46 15.59
C GLU A 95 -0.98 -23.20 16.00
N GLY A 96 -1.83 -23.15 14.97
CA GLY A 96 -3.27 -23.32 15.12
C GLY A 96 -4.11 -22.19 14.56
N ALA A 97 -3.77 -21.63 13.39
CA ALA A 97 -4.85 -21.42 12.42
C ALA A 97 -5.45 -22.81 12.16
N THR A 98 -6.41 -23.21 12.99
CA THR A 98 -7.40 -24.22 12.62
C THR A 98 -7.91 -23.76 11.26
N PRO A 99 -8.10 -24.65 10.25
CA PRO A 99 -8.63 -24.22 8.97
C PRO A 99 -9.87 -23.42 9.28
N SER A 100 -9.81 -22.11 9.00
CA SER A 100 -10.92 -21.22 9.24
C SER A 100 -12.10 -21.91 8.61
N GLU A 101 -13.09 -22.21 9.45
CA GLU A 101 -14.38 -22.72 9.06
C GLU A 101 -14.75 -21.96 7.79
N THR A 102 -14.77 -22.67 6.65
CA THR A 102 -14.78 -22.12 5.29
C THR A 102 -15.51 -20.78 5.31
N VAL A 103 -14.73 -19.70 5.32
CA VAL A 103 -15.27 -18.34 5.29
C VAL A 103 -16.22 -18.35 4.10
N PRO A 104 -17.51 -18.02 4.27
CA PRO A 104 -18.40 -17.92 3.14
C PRO A 104 -17.70 -16.96 2.18
N ALA A 105 -17.32 -17.46 1.00
CA ALA A 105 -16.68 -16.63 0.01
C ALA A 105 -17.58 -15.41 -0.17
N ALA A 106 -17.06 -14.21 0.12
CA ALA A 106 -17.63 -12.99 -0.43
C ALA A 106 -17.89 -13.28 -1.92
N PRO A 107 -19.07 -12.92 -2.46
CA PRO A 107 -19.46 -13.35 -3.80
C PRO A 107 -18.30 -13.07 -4.75
N ALA A 108 -17.79 -14.14 -5.38
CA ALA A 108 -16.76 -14.03 -6.39
C ALA A 108 -17.19 -12.92 -7.35
N ALA A 109 -16.30 -11.98 -7.65
CA ALA A 109 -16.62 -11.00 -8.66
C ALA A 109 -17.01 -11.74 -9.94
N ASP A 110 -18.09 -11.31 -10.58
CA ASP A 110 -18.45 -11.78 -11.90
C ASP A 110 -17.46 -11.14 -12.89
N PHE A 111 -16.27 -11.71 -12.94
CA PHE A 111 -15.16 -11.17 -13.72
C PHE A 111 -15.55 -11.14 -15.20
N GLY A 112 -15.42 -9.97 -15.82
CA GLY A 112 -15.72 -9.78 -17.23
C GLY A 112 -14.71 -10.49 -18.15
N GLU A 113 -15.02 -10.55 -19.44
CA GLU A 113 -14.21 -11.27 -20.46
C GLU A 113 -12.76 -10.78 -20.57
N ALA A 114 -12.47 -9.56 -20.15
CA ALA A 114 -11.12 -8.98 -20.17
C ALA A 114 -10.19 -9.51 -19.05
N TRP A 115 -10.76 -10.20 -18.05
CA TRP A 115 -10.03 -10.72 -16.90
C TRP A 115 -9.44 -12.12 -17.16
N GLU A 116 -8.18 -12.29 -16.78
CA GLU A 116 -7.47 -13.57 -16.79
C GLU A 116 -6.88 -13.84 -15.40
N SER A 117 -7.42 -14.80 -14.66
CA SER A 117 -6.89 -15.18 -13.35
C SER A 117 -5.51 -15.84 -13.46
N VAL A 118 -4.62 -15.52 -12.53
CA VAL A 118 -3.30 -16.14 -12.38
C VAL A 118 -3.03 -16.48 -10.92
N ASP A 119 -1.98 -17.27 -10.67
CA ASP A 119 -1.51 -17.50 -9.31
C ASP A 119 -0.98 -16.18 -8.72
N CYS A 120 -1.36 -15.88 -7.47
CA CYS A 120 -0.92 -14.68 -6.75
C CYS A 120 0.61 -14.63 -6.54
N GLU A 121 1.30 -15.77 -6.53
CA GLU A 121 2.77 -15.84 -6.50
C GLU A 121 3.39 -15.17 -7.73
N LEU A 122 2.74 -15.25 -8.91
CA LEU A 122 3.22 -14.61 -10.15
C LEU A 122 3.27 -13.07 -10.04
N LEU A 123 2.42 -12.50 -9.19
CA LEU A 123 2.33 -11.07 -8.92
C LEU A 123 3.05 -10.67 -7.61
N GLU A 124 3.79 -11.61 -7.04
CA GLU A 124 4.54 -11.48 -5.79
C GLU A 124 3.66 -10.99 -4.62
N VAL A 125 2.41 -11.44 -4.58
CA VAL A 125 1.53 -11.18 -3.44
C VAL A 125 1.99 -12.03 -2.26
N ALA A 126 2.10 -11.39 -1.10
CA ALA A 126 2.57 -12.05 0.12
C ALA A 126 1.64 -13.23 0.50
N PRO A 127 2.19 -14.39 0.93
CA PRO A 127 1.40 -15.57 1.26
C PRO A 127 0.29 -15.35 2.29
N GLU A 128 0.45 -14.36 3.17
CA GLU A 128 -0.54 -13.99 4.18
C GLU A 128 -1.77 -13.30 3.57
N ILE A 129 -1.62 -12.67 2.41
CA ILE A 129 -2.67 -11.95 1.69
C ILE A 129 -3.26 -12.80 0.56
N SER A 130 -2.48 -13.67 -0.08
CA SER A 130 -2.94 -14.50 -1.20
C SER A 130 -4.27 -15.23 -0.98
N PRO A 131 -4.59 -15.81 0.21
CA PRO A 131 -5.88 -16.46 0.46
C PRO A 131 -7.11 -15.54 0.37
N MET A 132 -6.91 -14.23 0.59
CA MET A 132 -7.96 -13.20 0.50
C MET A 132 -7.85 -12.36 -0.79
N ALA A 133 -6.94 -12.71 -1.70
CA ALA A 133 -6.74 -11.98 -2.94
C ALA A 133 -7.35 -12.71 -4.16
N ASP A 134 -7.77 -11.91 -5.14
CA ASP A 134 -7.93 -12.32 -6.53
C ASP A 134 -6.80 -11.67 -7.33
N CYS A 135 -6.03 -12.51 -8.04
CA CYS A 135 -4.86 -12.08 -8.81
C CYS A 135 -5.08 -12.40 -10.28
N GLY A 136 -4.78 -11.44 -11.16
CA GLY A 136 -5.05 -11.60 -12.58
C GLY A 136 -4.51 -10.48 -13.44
N TYR A 137 -4.81 -10.61 -14.73
CA TYR A 137 -4.55 -9.62 -15.75
C TYR A 137 -5.85 -9.06 -16.30
N VAL A 138 -5.89 -7.75 -16.52
CA VAL A 138 -6.93 -7.10 -17.33
C VAL A 138 -6.33 -6.75 -18.69
N THR A 139 -6.89 -7.32 -19.75
CA THR A 139 -6.50 -7.03 -21.13
C THR A 139 -7.20 -5.76 -21.61
N VAL A 140 -6.43 -4.79 -22.11
CA VAL A 140 -6.93 -3.49 -22.56
C VAL A 140 -6.32 -3.09 -23.90
N PRO A 141 -6.99 -2.23 -24.70
CA PRO A 141 -6.35 -1.66 -25.88
C PRO A 141 -5.09 -0.88 -25.50
N GLU A 142 -4.03 -1.04 -26.28
CA GLU A 142 -2.80 -0.26 -26.11
C GLU A 142 -3.11 1.21 -26.36
N ASN A 143 -3.71 1.54 -27.50
CA ASN A 143 -3.98 2.91 -27.92
C ASN A 143 -5.43 3.09 -28.39
N ARG A 144 -6.28 3.61 -27.49
CA ARG A 144 -7.69 3.90 -27.80
C ARG A 144 -7.84 5.13 -28.69
N ALA A 145 -6.91 6.08 -28.62
CA ALA A 145 -6.93 7.30 -29.44
C ALA A 145 -6.74 7.02 -30.95
N THR A 146 -6.02 5.96 -31.31
CA THR A 146 -5.82 5.57 -32.73
C THR A 146 -6.78 4.47 -33.18
N GLY A 147 -7.50 3.83 -32.25
CA GLY A 147 -8.35 2.66 -32.54
C GLY A 147 -7.55 1.41 -32.89
N SER A 148 -6.36 1.25 -32.30
CA SER A 148 -5.50 0.08 -32.51
C SER A 148 -6.13 -1.18 -31.92
N ASP A 149 -6.01 -2.31 -32.64
CA ASP A 149 -6.37 -3.64 -32.15
C ASP A 149 -5.28 -4.26 -31.25
N THR A 150 -4.10 -3.62 -31.14
CA THR A 150 -3.04 -4.06 -30.23
C THR A 150 -3.52 -3.93 -28.78
N THR A 151 -3.31 -4.97 -27.99
CA THR A 151 -3.69 -5.02 -26.58
C THR A 151 -2.47 -5.16 -25.67
N ILE A 152 -2.58 -4.61 -24.46
CA ILE A 152 -1.64 -4.81 -23.36
C ILE A 152 -2.36 -5.48 -22.18
N LYS A 153 -1.58 -6.04 -21.24
CA LYS A 153 -2.12 -6.62 -20.00
C LYS A 153 -1.66 -5.83 -18.79
N LEU A 154 -2.60 -5.51 -17.91
CA LEU A 154 -2.33 -4.86 -16.63
C LEU A 154 -2.50 -5.88 -15.52
N ALA A 155 -1.46 -6.08 -14.72
CA ALA A 155 -1.57 -6.91 -13.53
C ALA A 155 -2.48 -6.22 -12.51
N VAL A 156 -3.37 -6.98 -11.89
CA VAL A 156 -4.36 -6.49 -10.92
C VAL A 156 -4.46 -7.46 -9.77
N VAL A 157 -4.50 -6.92 -8.56
CA VAL A 157 -4.73 -7.66 -7.32
C VAL A 157 -5.90 -7.01 -6.61
N ARG A 158 -6.99 -7.76 -6.42
CA ARG A 158 -8.10 -7.37 -5.54
C ARG A 158 -7.93 -8.09 -4.21
N VAL A 159 -7.73 -7.35 -3.12
CA VAL A 159 -7.82 -7.88 -1.76
C VAL A 159 -9.25 -7.71 -1.29
N ARG A 160 -9.90 -8.82 -0.93
CA ARG A 160 -11.30 -8.84 -0.53
C ARG A 160 -11.47 -8.42 0.93
N THR A 161 -12.55 -7.70 1.22
CA THR A 161 -13.06 -7.56 2.59
C THR A 161 -13.84 -8.83 3.00
N ASP A 162 -13.92 -9.09 4.31
CA ASP A 162 -14.79 -10.12 4.91
C ASP A 162 -16.14 -9.55 5.36
N ALA A 163 -16.39 -8.26 5.14
CA ALA A 163 -17.66 -7.62 5.46
C ALA A 163 -18.83 -8.31 4.74
N ALA A 164 -19.91 -8.58 5.48
CA ALA A 164 -21.13 -9.19 4.93
C ALA A 164 -21.84 -8.30 3.88
N SER A 165 -21.54 -7.01 3.86
CA SER A 165 -22.03 -6.04 2.87
C SER A 165 -20.90 -5.09 2.55
N PRO A 166 -20.02 -5.45 1.59
CA PRO A 166 -18.89 -4.62 1.20
C PRO A 166 -19.34 -3.25 0.69
N GLY A 167 -18.58 -2.21 1.04
CA GLY A 167 -18.68 -0.89 0.43
C GLY A 167 -18.08 -0.86 -0.98
N THR A 168 -18.20 0.28 -1.65
CA THR A 168 -17.67 0.53 -3.01
C THR A 168 -16.14 0.37 -3.07
N PRO A 169 -15.57 -0.46 -3.93
CA PRO A 169 -14.14 -0.81 -3.88
C PRO A 169 -13.22 0.42 -3.96
N VAL A 170 -12.12 0.37 -3.21
CA VAL A 170 -11.06 1.38 -3.24
C VAL A 170 -10.01 0.95 -4.26
N VAL A 171 -9.90 1.68 -5.37
CA VAL A 171 -8.87 1.49 -6.39
C VAL A 171 -7.68 2.41 -6.08
N LEU A 172 -6.49 1.83 -5.96
CA LEU A 172 -5.26 2.55 -5.63
C LEU A 172 -4.47 2.90 -6.87
N ALA A 173 -4.49 4.17 -7.25
CA ALA A 173 -3.55 4.76 -8.20
C ALA A 173 -2.31 5.25 -7.44
N ILE A 174 -1.26 4.42 -7.40
CA ILE A 174 0.00 4.76 -6.74
C ILE A 174 0.91 5.57 -7.67
N GLY A 175 1.67 6.52 -7.09
CA GLY A 175 2.51 7.44 -7.83
C GLY A 175 3.88 6.90 -8.25
N GLY A 176 4.78 7.83 -8.56
CA GLY A 176 5.96 7.62 -9.40
C GLY A 176 6.05 8.77 -10.40
N PRO A 177 5.63 8.61 -11.68
CA PRO A 177 5.10 7.40 -12.34
C PRO A 177 6.15 6.29 -12.49
N GLY A 178 5.74 5.11 -12.95
CA GLY A 178 6.64 3.97 -13.18
C GLY A 178 6.91 3.10 -11.95
N GLY A 179 6.30 3.44 -10.80
CA GLY A 179 6.35 2.62 -9.59
C GLY A 179 5.58 1.31 -9.72
N ASN A 180 5.82 0.39 -8.78
CA ASN A 180 5.00 -0.81 -8.63
C ASN A 180 3.67 -0.42 -7.96
N GLY A 181 2.57 -0.56 -8.69
CA GLY A 181 1.23 -0.22 -8.21
C GLY A 181 0.50 -1.40 -7.57
N LEU A 182 1.13 -2.59 -7.50
CA LEU A 182 0.58 -3.74 -6.80
C LEU A 182 0.74 -3.62 -5.28
N ILE A 183 0.11 -4.53 -4.56
CA ILE A 183 0.22 -4.55 -3.10
C ILE A 183 1.65 -4.87 -2.66
N ARG A 184 2.22 -3.95 -1.87
CA ARG A 184 3.53 -4.03 -1.22
C ARG A 184 3.42 -3.36 0.15
N THR A 185 4.44 -3.53 1.01
CA THR A 185 4.48 -2.91 2.35
C THR A 185 4.25 -1.40 2.31
N THR A 186 4.77 -0.72 1.29
CA THR A 186 4.56 0.72 1.08
C THR A 186 3.10 1.07 0.82
N SER A 187 2.42 0.29 -0.02
CA SER A 187 0.99 0.46 -0.34
C SER A 187 0.11 0.21 0.90
N ILE A 188 0.45 -0.79 1.71
CA ILE A 188 -0.25 -1.10 2.96
C ILE A 188 -0.11 0.05 3.97
N GLY A 189 1.09 0.61 4.11
CA GLY A 189 1.35 1.74 5.01
C GLY A 189 0.51 2.99 4.70
N LEU A 190 0.15 3.22 3.43
CA LEU A 190 -0.74 4.32 3.02
C LEU A 190 -2.19 4.09 3.50
N LEU A 191 -2.62 2.83 3.57
CA LEU A 191 -3.99 2.47 3.97
C LEU A 191 -4.17 2.38 5.48
N THR A 192 -3.11 2.11 6.25
CA THR A 192 -3.19 1.95 7.72
C THR A 192 -3.92 3.11 8.43
N PRO A 193 -3.65 4.40 8.13
CA PRO A 193 -4.35 5.51 8.76
C PRO A 193 -5.84 5.60 8.37
N LEU A 194 -6.18 5.04 7.20
CA LEU A 194 -7.53 5.06 6.66
C LEU A 194 -8.36 3.85 7.09
N ALA A 195 -7.73 2.77 7.57
CA ALA A 195 -8.37 1.50 7.92
C ALA A 195 -9.71 1.63 8.69
N PRO A 196 -9.89 2.55 9.66
CA PRO A 196 -11.18 2.73 10.33
C PRO A 196 -12.36 3.12 9.43
N ILE A 197 -12.09 3.57 8.20
CA ILE A 197 -13.08 4.12 7.25
C ILE A 197 -13.22 3.21 6.03
N ILE A 198 -12.21 2.40 5.70
CA ILE A 198 -12.15 1.65 4.44
C ILE A 198 -12.05 0.12 4.63
N ALA A 199 -12.07 -0.39 5.87
CA ALA A 199 -11.89 -1.82 6.15
C ALA A 199 -13.01 -2.72 5.56
N ASP A 200 -14.21 -2.18 5.37
CA ASP A 200 -15.35 -2.85 4.75
C ASP A 200 -15.37 -2.73 3.22
N HIS A 201 -14.28 -2.28 2.60
CA HIS A 201 -14.15 -2.16 1.16
C HIS A 201 -13.13 -3.17 0.61
N ASP A 202 -13.36 -3.63 -0.62
CA ASP A 202 -12.30 -4.31 -1.37
C ASP A 202 -11.22 -3.30 -1.78
N PHE A 203 -9.98 -3.76 -1.81
CA PHE A 203 -8.84 -2.96 -2.29
C PHE A 203 -8.35 -3.49 -3.62
N VAL A 204 -8.28 -2.62 -4.61
CA VAL A 204 -7.81 -2.95 -5.95
C VAL A 204 -6.49 -2.24 -6.21
N PHE A 205 -5.44 -3.04 -6.33
CA PHE A 205 -4.09 -2.62 -6.69
C PHE A 205 -3.83 -3.02 -8.14
N PHE A 206 -3.11 -2.19 -8.90
CA PHE A 206 -2.86 -2.49 -10.30
C PHE A 206 -1.54 -1.91 -10.80
N SER A 207 -0.91 -2.63 -11.72
CA SER A 207 0.21 -2.14 -12.50
C SER A 207 -0.31 -1.19 -13.58
N GLN A 208 0.30 -0.01 -13.67
CA GLN A 208 0.01 0.93 -14.75
C GLN A 208 0.68 0.43 -16.05
N ARG A 209 0.15 0.85 -17.19
CA ARG A 209 0.70 0.50 -18.51
C ARG A 209 2.22 0.71 -18.57
N GLY A 210 2.96 -0.32 -18.96
CA GLY A 210 4.41 -0.28 -19.09
C GLY A 210 5.21 -0.43 -17.79
N THR A 211 4.56 -0.56 -16.62
CA THR A 211 5.26 -0.73 -15.34
C THR A 211 5.44 -2.22 -14.98
N GLU A 212 6.04 -2.49 -13.83
CA GLU A 212 6.33 -3.84 -13.35
C GLU A 212 5.08 -4.75 -13.39
N HIS A 213 5.26 -6.00 -13.81
CA HIS A 213 4.22 -7.00 -14.10
C HIS A 213 3.24 -6.67 -15.26
N ALA A 214 3.16 -5.44 -15.77
CA ALA A 214 2.39 -5.17 -16.99
C ALA A 214 3.06 -5.83 -18.21
N VAL A 215 2.26 -6.11 -19.25
CA VAL A 215 2.75 -6.68 -20.51
C VAL A 215 2.34 -5.76 -21.66
N PRO A 216 3.30 -5.08 -22.33
CA PRO A 216 4.74 -5.13 -22.10
C PRO A 216 5.17 -4.36 -20.84
N HIS A 217 6.32 -4.75 -20.28
CA HIS A 217 7.00 -4.02 -19.19
C HIS A 217 8.14 -3.19 -19.81
N LEU A 218 8.01 -1.86 -19.79
CA LEU A 218 8.94 -0.93 -20.46
C LEU A 218 10.17 -0.62 -19.60
N ARG A 219 10.87 -1.67 -19.16
CA ARG A 219 12.07 -1.54 -18.34
C ARG A 219 13.27 -1.13 -19.18
N CYS A 220 13.94 -0.05 -18.79
CA CYS A 220 15.18 0.43 -19.42
C CYS A 220 16.41 0.19 -18.52
N PRO A 221 16.89 -1.07 -18.34
CA PRO A 221 17.97 -1.35 -17.39
C PRO A 221 19.27 -0.61 -17.71
N GLY A 222 19.61 -0.43 -18.99
CA GLY A 222 20.78 0.36 -19.38
C GLY A 222 20.69 1.82 -18.94
N TYR A 223 19.50 2.43 -19.02
CA TYR A 223 19.29 3.79 -18.53
C TYR A 223 19.36 3.87 -17.00
N THR A 224 18.86 2.87 -16.29
CA THR A 224 18.95 2.82 -14.82
C THR A 224 20.40 2.65 -14.33
N GLN A 225 21.24 1.90 -15.05
CA GLN A 225 22.64 1.67 -14.66
C GLN A 225 23.58 2.82 -15.06
N ALA A 226 23.30 3.51 -16.16
CA ALA A 226 24.18 4.55 -16.70
C ALA A 226 24.59 5.65 -15.68
N PRO A 227 23.70 6.19 -14.80
CA PRO A 227 24.12 7.15 -13.77
C PRO A 227 25.12 6.58 -12.77
N ILE A 228 24.97 5.31 -12.39
CA ILE A 228 25.85 4.63 -11.42
C ILE A 228 27.22 4.40 -12.06
N GLU A 229 27.25 3.86 -13.28
CA GLU A 229 28.47 3.65 -14.05
C GLU A 229 29.22 4.97 -14.31
N ALA A 230 28.50 6.03 -14.66
CA ALA A 230 29.07 7.36 -14.85
C ALA A 230 29.68 7.92 -13.55
N ALA A 231 28.99 7.78 -12.41
CA ALA A 231 29.48 8.23 -11.12
C ALA A 231 30.73 7.48 -10.67
N LEU A 232 30.83 6.19 -10.99
CA LEU A 232 31.97 5.33 -10.62
C LEU A 232 33.18 5.47 -11.57
N SER A 233 32.97 5.92 -12.81
CA SER A 233 34.02 6.03 -13.83
C SER A 233 34.80 7.35 -13.81
N GLY A 234 34.34 8.34 -13.04
CA GLY A 234 34.92 9.69 -13.06
C GLY A 234 34.64 10.45 -14.37
N ALA A 235 33.59 10.05 -15.10
CA ALA A 235 33.15 10.68 -16.34
C ALA A 235 32.84 12.17 -16.11
N SER A 236 33.16 12.99 -17.11
CA SER A 236 32.69 14.38 -17.17
C SER A 236 31.17 14.45 -17.28
N ASP A 237 30.59 15.61 -16.98
CA ASP A 237 29.14 15.81 -17.12
C ASP A 237 28.65 15.60 -18.57
N GLU A 238 29.46 15.95 -19.57
CA GLU A 238 29.12 15.75 -20.98
C GLU A 238 29.12 14.27 -21.35
N GLU A 239 30.11 13.50 -20.90
CA GLU A 239 30.16 12.04 -21.11
C GLU A 239 28.99 11.33 -20.41
N ARG A 240 28.69 11.72 -19.16
CA ARG A 240 27.53 11.20 -18.43
C ARG A 240 26.23 11.49 -19.17
N GLN A 241 26.05 12.71 -19.67
CA GLN A 241 24.87 13.07 -20.44
C GLN A 241 24.77 12.25 -21.74
N ALA A 242 25.88 12.07 -22.47
CA ALA A 242 25.91 11.28 -23.69
C ALA A 242 25.58 9.81 -23.44
N GLN A 243 26.09 9.22 -22.35
CA GLN A 243 25.77 7.85 -21.93
C GLN A 243 24.29 7.68 -21.61
N LEU A 244 23.69 8.63 -20.87
CA LEU A 244 22.26 8.60 -20.55
C LEU A 244 21.38 8.69 -21.79
N VAL A 245 21.72 9.59 -22.72
CA VAL A 245 20.98 9.74 -23.98
C VAL A 245 21.09 8.47 -24.83
N ALA A 246 22.29 7.90 -24.96
CA ALA A 246 22.49 6.66 -25.71
C ALA A 246 21.73 5.48 -25.09
N ALA A 247 21.75 5.35 -23.75
CA ALA A 247 21.03 4.31 -23.04
C ALA A 247 19.50 4.46 -23.19
N MET A 248 18.98 5.68 -23.17
CA MET A 248 17.56 5.95 -23.41
C MET A 248 17.17 5.66 -24.87
N GLN A 249 17.99 6.08 -25.84
CA GLN A 249 17.73 5.81 -27.26
C GLN A 249 17.67 4.30 -27.53
N ALA A 250 18.60 3.52 -26.97
CA ALA A 250 18.58 2.07 -27.09
C ALA A 250 17.29 1.46 -26.50
N CYS A 251 16.79 1.99 -25.38
CA CYS A 251 15.53 1.52 -24.81
C CYS A 251 14.32 1.84 -25.72
N VAL A 252 14.29 3.06 -26.27
CA VAL A 252 13.23 3.48 -27.22
C VAL A 252 13.26 2.63 -28.48
N ASP A 253 14.44 2.42 -29.07
CA ASP A 253 14.61 1.62 -30.28
C ASP A 253 14.19 0.16 -30.05
N GLN A 254 14.52 -0.40 -28.88
CA GLN A 254 14.08 -1.74 -28.50
C GLN A 254 12.55 -1.82 -28.41
N ALA A 255 11.91 -0.92 -27.66
CA ALA A 255 10.45 -0.94 -27.49
C ALA A 255 9.73 -0.78 -28.84
N VAL A 256 10.15 0.17 -29.67
CA VAL A 256 9.58 0.38 -31.02
C VAL A 256 9.83 -0.85 -31.91
N GLY A 257 11.01 -1.47 -31.82
CA GLY A 257 11.34 -2.69 -32.56
C GLY A 257 10.50 -3.91 -32.14
N GLU A 258 10.05 -3.95 -30.88
CA GLU A 258 9.11 -4.93 -30.33
C GLU A 258 7.64 -4.61 -30.68
N GLY A 259 7.39 -3.50 -31.38
CA GLY A 259 6.05 -3.10 -31.82
C GLY A 259 5.26 -2.28 -30.80
N VAL A 260 5.91 -1.80 -29.74
CA VAL A 260 5.28 -0.95 -28.71
C VAL A 260 4.98 0.43 -29.27
N ASP A 261 3.73 0.88 -29.14
CA ASP A 261 3.35 2.25 -29.44
C ASP A 261 3.61 3.17 -28.23
N LEU A 262 4.83 3.72 -28.16
CA LEU A 262 5.22 4.62 -27.06
C LEU A 262 4.32 5.86 -26.92
N SER A 263 3.56 6.25 -27.95
CA SER A 263 2.62 7.37 -27.83
C SER A 263 1.43 7.06 -26.90
N ALA A 264 1.16 5.79 -26.67
CA ALA A 264 0.06 5.31 -25.83
C ALA A 264 0.39 5.28 -24.33
N TYR A 265 1.66 5.42 -23.93
CA TYR A 265 2.08 5.34 -22.53
C TYR A 265 1.98 6.72 -21.87
N ASN A 266 0.72 7.18 -21.74
CA ASN A 266 0.36 8.50 -21.23
C ASN A 266 -0.82 8.43 -20.25
N THR A 267 -1.08 9.52 -19.52
CA THR A 267 -2.09 9.56 -18.45
C THR A 267 -3.53 9.49 -18.96
N ASN A 268 -3.84 9.88 -20.21
CA ASN A 268 -5.21 9.74 -20.74
C ASN A 268 -5.57 8.28 -20.95
N GLU A 269 -4.68 7.52 -21.57
CA GLU A 269 -4.90 6.09 -21.77
C GLU A 269 -4.88 5.33 -20.43
N ASN A 270 -4.01 5.73 -19.51
CA ASN A 270 -4.00 5.16 -18.17
C ASN A 270 -5.30 5.44 -17.38
N ALA A 271 -5.95 6.60 -17.59
CA ALA A 271 -7.25 6.89 -16.98
C ALA A 271 -8.35 5.97 -17.55
N ALA A 272 -8.32 5.67 -18.84
CA ALA A 272 -9.24 4.70 -19.45
C ALA A 272 -8.98 3.26 -18.99
N ASP A 273 -7.75 2.93 -18.62
CA ASP A 273 -7.42 1.64 -18.02
C ASP A 273 -8.08 1.45 -16.66
N VAL A 274 -8.18 2.50 -15.83
CA VAL A 274 -8.88 2.44 -14.54
C VAL A 274 -10.34 2.02 -14.72
N ASP A 275 -11.02 2.59 -15.73
CA ASP A 275 -12.38 2.17 -16.07
C ASP A 275 -12.43 0.73 -16.61
N SER A 276 -11.46 0.34 -17.44
CA SER A 276 -11.39 -1.04 -17.96
C SER A 276 -11.20 -2.06 -16.83
N ILE A 277 -10.38 -1.74 -15.82
CA ILE A 277 -10.20 -2.57 -14.62
C ILE A 277 -11.50 -2.65 -13.81
N ARG A 278 -12.17 -1.52 -13.58
CA ARG A 278 -13.48 -1.50 -12.90
C ARG A 278 -14.48 -2.44 -13.59
N GLN A 279 -14.61 -2.33 -14.91
CA GLN A 279 -15.51 -3.16 -15.70
C GLN A 279 -15.13 -4.65 -15.63
N ALA A 280 -13.85 -4.97 -15.77
CA ALA A 280 -13.35 -6.34 -15.71
C ALA A 280 -13.58 -6.99 -14.33
N LEU A 281 -13.59 -6.20 -13.25
CA LEU A 281 -13.88 -6.65 -11.89
C LEU A 281 -15.38 -6.64 -11.57
N GLY A 282 -16.25 -6.20 -12.49
CA GLY A 282 -17.71 -6.21 -12.31
C GLY A 282 -18.26 -5.14 -11.38
N TYR A 283 -17.53 -4.03 -11.16
CA TYR A 283 -17.99 -2.95 -10.27
C TYR A 283 -18.73 -1.85 -11.02
N ASP A 284 -19.77 -1.28 -10.42
CA ASP A 284 -20.48 -0.14 -11.00
C ASP A 284 -19.73 1.19 -10.80
N GLN A 285 -19.24 1.43 -9.59
CA GLN A 285 -18.47 2.61 -9.22
C GLN A 285 -17.24 2.23 -8.38
N ILE A 286 -16.32 3.18 -8.21
CA ILE A 286 -15.10 3.03 -7.41
C ILE A 286 -14.89 4.26 -6.51
N VAL A 287 -14.22 4.03 -5.39
CA VAL A 287 -13.50 5.07 -4.66
C VAL A 287 -12.08 5.11 -5.21
N LEU A 288 -11.65 6.24 -5.79
CA LEU A 288 -10.31 6.34 -6.37
C LEU A 288 -9.35 7.02 -5.39
N TYR A 289 -8.37 6.27 -4.90
CA TYR A 289 -7.28 6.80 -4.08
C TYR A 289 -6.07 7.07 -4.97
N GLY A 290 -5.70 8.34 -5.14
CA GLY A 290 -4.52 8.76 -5.88
C GLY A 290 -3.42 9.23 -4.93
N GLN A 291 -2.21 8.70 -5.08
CA GLN A 291 -1.03 9.14 -4.33
C GLN A 291 0.05 9.68 -5.28
N SER A 292 0.65 10.83 -4.97
CA SER A 292 1.72 11.44 -5.80
C SER A 292 1.30 11.55 -7.28
N TYR A 293 2.01 10.98 -8.26
CA TYR A 293 1.55 10.93 -9.67
C TYR A 293 0.14 10.33 -9.82
N GLY A 294 -0.23 9.39 -8.97
CA GLY A 294 -1.59 8.86 -8.91
C GLY A 294 -2.68 9.90 -8.68
N THR A 295 -2.35 11.04 -8.05
CA THR A 295 -3.28 12.19 -7.96
C THR A 295 -3.48 12.88 -9.31
N GLN A 296 -2.47 12.92 -10.16
CA GLN A 296 -2.60 13.41 -11.54
C GLN A 296 -3.43 12.43 -12.37
N LEU A 297 -3.17 11.12 -12.23
CA LEU A 297 -4.01 10.08 -12.84
C LEU A 297 -5.48 10.22 -12.39
N ALA A 298 -5.73 10.37 -11.10
CA ALA A 298 -7.07 10.54 -10.56
C ALA A 298 -7.78 11.78 -11.11
N GLN A 299 -7.07 12.92 -11.26
CA GLN A 299 -7.63 14.10 -11.92
C GLN A 299 -8.01 13.84 -13.39
N PHE A 300 -7.26 12.99 -14.11
CA PHE A 300 -7.62 12.60 -15.47
C PHE A 300 -8.82 11.66 -15.50
N VAL A 301 -8.96 10.72 -14.54
CA VAL A 301 -10.17 9.90 -14.39
C VAL A 301 -11.37 10.78 -14.08
N MET A 302 -11.26 11.74 -13.15
CA MET A 302 -12.33 12.69 -12.84
C MET A 302 -12.79 13.49 -14.06
N ARG A 303 -11.89 13.81 -14.99
CA ARG A 303 -12.22 14.56 -16.20
C ARG A 303 -12.83 13.67 -17.28
N ASN A 304 -12.26 12.49 -17.48
CA ASN A 304 -12.53 11.66 -18.66
C ASN A 304 -13.60 10.57 -18.40
N HIS A 305 -13.72 10.12 -17.15
CA HIS A 305 -14.62 9.04 -16.70
C HIS A 305 -15.31 9.39 -15.35
N PRO A 306 -15.89 10.59 -15.17
CA PRO A 306 -16.49 10.98 -13.88
C PRO A 306 -17.61 10.06 -13.40
N GLU A 307 -18.31 9.40 -14.31
CA GLU A 307 -19.45 8.51 -14.03
C GLU A 307 -19.09 7.29 -13.19
N ILE A 308 -17.81 6.87 -13.21
CA ILE A 308 -17.35 5.68 -12.51
C ILE A 308 -17.00 5.96 -11.04
N LEU A 309 -16.99 7.23 -10.63
CA LEU A 309 -16.47 7.65 -9.33
C LEU A 309 -17.61 7.87 -8.34
N GLU A 310 -17.54 7.18 -7.20
CA GLU A 310 -18.33 7.56 -6.02
C GLU A 310 -17.62 8.68 -5.25
N SER A 311 -16.32 8.51 -5.02
CA SER A 311 -15.48 9.50 -4.34
C SER A 311 -14.02 9.40 -4.76
N VAL A 312 -13.25 10.45 -4.44
CA VAL A 312 -11.83 10.55 -4.79
C VAL A 312 -11.03 11.08 -3.60
N ILE A 313 -9.89 10.44 -3.33
CA ILE A 313 -8.90 10.88 -2.34
C ILE A 313 -7.62 11.24 -3.09
N LEU A 314 -7.07 12.42 -2.84
CA LEU A 314 -5.82 12.88 -3.45
C LEU A 314 -4.78 13.15 -2.35
N ASP A 315 -3.74 12.32 -2.28
CA ASP A 315 -2.67 12.41 -1.29
C ASP A 315 -1.33 12.78 -1.96
N GLY A 316 -0.73 13.90 -1.56
CA GLY A 316 0.47 14.44 -2.21
C GLY A 316 0.20 14.94 -3.63
N ILE A 317 -0.65 15.97 -3.75
CA ILE A 317 -1.23 16.43 -5.02
C ILE A 317 -0.16 16.90 -6.02
N LEU A 318 -0.16 16.26 -7.19
CA LEU A 318 0.51 16.69 -8.41
C LEU A 318 -0.53 17.33 -9.34
N ALA A 319 -0.39 18.62 -9.64
CA ALA A 319 -1.33 19.31 -10.52
C ALA A 319 -1.37 18.67 -11.92
N ALA A 320 -2.56 18.58 -12.52
CA ALA A 320 -2.73 18.07 -13.89
C ALA A 320 -1.97 18.90 -14.96
N THR A 321 -1.55 20.11 -14.62
CA THR A 321 -0.78 21.02 -15.49
C THR A 321 0.72 20.95 -15.25
N ALA A 322 1.19 20.15 -14.28
CA ALA A 322 2.62 20.01 -14.01
C ALA A 322 3.31 19.33 -15.19
N THR A 323 4.40 19.93 -15.66
CA THR A 323 5.20 19.41 -16.79
C THR A 323 6.66 19.22 -16.42
N LYS A 324 7.10 19.77 -15.29
CA LYS A 324 8.48 19.70 -14.80
C LYS A 324 8.49 19.49 -13.30
N GLU A 325 9.54 18.83 -12.81
CA GLU A 325 9.71 18.55 -11.38
C GLU A 325 9.66 19.80 -10.48
N ALA A 326 10.19 20.92 -10.99
CA ALA A 326 10.16 22.21 -10.29
C ALA A 326 8.74 22.79 -10.09
N ASP A 327 7.73 22.29 -10.81
CA ASP A 327 6.35 22.76 -10.65
C ASP A 327 5.72 22.23 -9.35
N TYR A 328 6.28 21.19 -8.73
CA TYR A 328 5.66 20.50 -7.58
C TYR A 328 6.63 20.11 -6.45
N PHE A 329 7.95 20.22 -6.64
CA PHE A 329 8.94 19.98 -5.58
C PHE A 329 9.70 21.25 -5.19
N ASP A 330 9.45 21.79 -3.99
CA ASP A 330 10.32 22.80 -3.35
C ASP A 330 11.31 22.11 -2.39
N LYS A 331 12.33 21.48 -2.98
CA LYS A 331 13.38 20.79 -2.21
C LYS A 331 14.08 21.75 -1.24
N ARG A 332 14.23 23.03 -1.60
CA ARG A 332 14.94 24.01 -0.77
C ARG A 332 14.17 24.27 0.51
N ASP A 333 12.87 24.57 0.42
CA ASP A 333 12.05 24.84 1.60
C ASP A 333 11.98 23.62 2.52
N SER A 334 11.82 22.41 1.95
CA SER A 334 11.87 21.17 2.74
C SER A 334 13.17 21.03 3.54
N TRP A 335 14.33 21.26 2.92
CA TRP A 335 15.62 21.20 3.63
C TRP A 335 15.76 22.29 4.69
N LEU A 336 15.30 23.51 4.40
CA LEU A 336 15.34 24.62 5.37
C LEU A 336 14.50 24.31 6.62
N ARG A 337 13.35 23.65 6.46
CA ARG A 337 12.53 23.19 7.60
C ARG A 337 13.24 22.14 8.45
N VAL A 338 13.90 21.18 7.81
CA VAL A 338 14.71 20.16 8.53
C VAL A 338 15.83 20.83 9.31
N PHE A 339 16.60 21.73 8.70
CA PHE A 339 17.69 22.43 9.38
C PHE A 339 17.19 23.30 10.53
N ALA A 340 16.06 23.97 10.36
CA ALA A 340 15.44 24.74 11.43
C ALA A 340 15.01 23.85 12.61
N ALA A 341 14.43 22.68 12.34
CA ALA A 341 14.05 21.72 13.37
C ALA A 341 15.26 21.15 14.12
N CYS A 342 16.38 20.90 13.43
CA CYS A 342 17.62 20.44 14.07
C CYS A 342 18.33 21.53 14.90
N ALA A 343 18.04 22.80 14.66
CA ALA A 343 18.65 23.92 15.38
C ALA A 343 17.89 24.33 16.65
N ALA A 344 16.68 23.81 16.85
CA ALA A 344 15.82 24.05 18.01
C ALA A 344 16.10 23.06 19.15
#